data_AF-A0A958AAV6-F1
#
_entry.id   AF-A0A958AAV6-F1
#
_cell.length_a   1.000
_cell.length_b   1.000
_cell.length_c   1.000
_cell.angle_alpha   90.00
_cell.angle_beta   90.00
_cell.angle_gamma   90.00
#
_symmetry.space_group_name_H-M   'P 1'
#
loop_
_entity.id
_entity.type
_entity.pdbx_description
1 polymer ?
#
loop_
_entity_poly.entity_id
_entity_poly.type
_entity_poly.pdbx_seq_one_letter_code
_entity_poly.pdbx_strand_id
1 'polypeptide(L)'
;MRSPDQYDYQILSHIQENPDTTQADIATTLDVAVGSVNWYVKRLINKGYIKVTQMQRRRLRYLLTPQGVAEKTRLTKEFIQASLKWYRVTREDSKRYLQEIKQAGYTMVGIEGDGDLAEIVYLTCLEAGIEVRDKPDKSFPIFRIENFRTIVDWPDDK
;
A
#
# COMPACT_ATOMS: atom_id res chain seq x y z
N MET A 1 -1.93 -5.43 -6.82
CA MET A 1 -1.81 -4.95 -8.22
C MET A 1 -1.37 -3.49 -8.18
N ARG A 2 -0.16 -3.16 -8.65
CA ARG A 2 0.33 -1.76 -8.69
C ARG A 2 -0.39 -1.04 -9.85
N SER A 3 -1.19 -0.01 -9.56
CA SER A 3 -1.93 0.73 -10.59
C SER A 3 -0.99 1.66 -11.38
N PRO A 4 -1.34 2.08 -12.61
CA PRO A 4 -0.58 3.08 -13.36
C PRO A 4 -0.35 4.40 -12.57
N ASP A 5 -1.26 4.73 -11.67
CA ASP A 5 -1.21 5.91 -10.80
C ASP A 5 -0.15 5.77 -9.70
N GLN A 6 0.09 4.55 -9.22
CA GLN A 6 1.17 4.28 -8.25
C GLN A 6 2.55 4.50 -8.88
N TYR A 7 2.75 4.07 -10.13
CA TYR A 7 4.02 4.32 -10.84
C TYR A 7 4.22 5.79 -11.16
N ASP A 8 3.16 6.51 -11.55
CA ASP A 8 3.22 7.96 -11.75
C ASP A 8 3.61 8.66 -10.44
N TYR A 9 2.98 8.32 -9.31
CA TYR A 9 3.33 8.87 -8.00
C TYR A 9 4.80 8.61 -7.63
N GLN A 10 5.25 7.37 -7.80
CA GLN A 10 6.61 6.97 -7.45
C GLN A 10 7.66 7.68 -8.30
N ILE A 11 7.47 7.77 -9.62
CA ILE A 11 8.40 8.44 -10.52
C ILE A 11 8.43 9.95 -10.26
N LEU A 12 7.26 10.58 -10.09
CA LEU A 12 7.19 12.01 -9.77
C LEU A 12 7.85 12.30 -8.42
N SER A 13 7.69 11.43 -7.43
CA SER A 13 8.32 11.56 -6.12
C SER A 13 9.84 11.44 -6.21
N HIS A 14 10.33 10.39 -6.87
CA HIS A 14 11.76 10.16 -7.07
C HIS A 14 12.43 11.32 -7.81
N ILE A 15 11.82 11.86 -8.87
CA ILE A 15 12.36 12.99 -9.63
C ILE A 15 12.39 14.28 -8.79
N GLN A 16 11.37 14.51 -7.96
CA GLN A 16 11.35 15.68 -7.08
C GLN A 16 12.51 15.65 -6.07
N GLU A 17 12.84 14.47 -5.56
CA GLU A 17 13.92 14.26 -4.59
C GLU A 17 15.30 14.19 -5.27
N ASN A 18 15.37 13.60 -6.46
CA ASN A 18 16.59 13.30 -7.20
C ASN A 18 16.50 13.81 -8.65
N PRO A 19 16.59 15.13 -8.89
CA PRO A 19 16.39 15.70 -10.23
C PRO A 19 17.48 15.31 -11.25
N ASP A 20 18.66 14.91 -10.77
CA ASP A 20 19.80 14.49 -11.60
C ASP A 20 19.86 12.95 -11.79
N THR A 21 18.79 12.24 -11.45
CA THR A 21 18.66 10.79 -11.62
C THR A 21 18.75 10.35 -13.08
N THR A 22 19.16 9.10 -13.31
CA THR A 22 18.97 8.42 -14.60
C THR A 22 17.72 7.54 -14.60
N GLN A 23 17.26 7.14 -15.78
CA GLN A 23 16.17 6.15 -15.90
C GLN A 23 16.57 4.77 -15.37
N ALA A 24 17.86 4.45 -15.39
CA ALA A 24 18.37 3.22 -14.79
C ALA A 24 18.25 3.27 -13.26
N ASP A 25 18.60 4.41 -12.65
CA ASP A 25 18.48 4.59 -11.19
C ASP A 25 17.02 4.50 -10.74
N ILE A 26 16.09 5.15 -11.46
CA ILE A 26 14.65 5.04 -11.18
C ILE A 26 14.20 3.57 -11.28
N ALA A 27 14.66 2.84 -12.30
CA ALA A 27 14.28 1.45 -12.50
C ALA A 27 14.77 0.54 -11.36
N THR A 28 16.00 0.75 -10.88
CA THR A 28 16.55 0.06 -9.71
C THR A 28 15.76 0.38 -8.45
N THR A 29 15.44 1.65 -8.19
CA THR A 29 14.65 2.05 -7.01
C THR A 29 13.24 1.45 -7.01
N LEU A 30 12.61 1.34 -8.18
CA LEU A 30 11.23 0.86 -8.31
C LEU A 30 11.11 -0.65 -8.55
N ASP A 31 12.25 -1.35 -8.67
CA ASP A 31 12.36 -2.76 -9.00
C ASP A 31 11.57 -3.12 -10.29
N VAL A 32 11.87 -2.42 -11.37
CA VAL A 32 11.25 -2.63 -12.70
C VAL A 32 12.27 -2.55 -13.83
N ALA A 33 11.87 -3.00 -15.02
CA ALA A 33 12.69 -2.84 -16.21
C ALA A 33 12.89 -1.37 -16.61
N VAL A 34 14.09 -1.01 -17.05
CA VAL A 34 14.43 0.35 -17.54
C VAL A 34 13.52 0.79 -18.70
N GLY A 35 13.13 -0.14 -19.57
CA GLY A 35 12.19 0.14 -20.67
C GLY A 35 10.83 0.64 -20.18
N SER A 36 10.33 0.08 -19.07
CA SER A 36 9.08 0.53 -18.44
C SER A 36 9.22 1.96 -17.94
N VAL A 37 10.32 2.26 -17.23
CA VAL A 37 10.61 3.63 -16.78
C VAL A 37 10.70 4.61 -17.95
N ASN A 38 11.39 4.24 -19.04
CA ASN A 38 11.48 5.09 -20.23
C ASN A 38 10.10 5.45 -20.77
N TRP A 39 9.20 4.46 -20.85
CA TRP A 39 7.83 4.68 -21.28
C TRP A 39 7.06 5.60 -20.34
N TYR A 40 7.10 5.35 -19.03
CA TYR A 40 6.42 6.20 -18.04
C TYR A 40 6.95 7.64 -18.07
N VAL A 41 8.27 7.83 -18.11
CA VAL A 41 8.90 9.15 -18.16
C VAL A 41 8.48 9.90 -19.42
N LYS A 42 8.51 9.26 -20.61
CA LYS A 42 8.02 9.88 -21.86
C LYS A 42 6.55 10.26 -21.76
N ARG A 43 5.71 9.38 -21.19
CA ARG A 43 4.29 9.64 -20.97
C ARG A 43 4.08 10.85 -20.06
N LEU A 44 4.80 10.93 -18.94
CA LEU A 44 4.71 12.02 -17.96
C LEU A 44 5.23 13.36 -18.53
N ILE A 45 6.24 13.32 -19.41
CA ILE A 45 6.66 14.50 -20.19
C ILE A 45 5.55 14.95 -21.13
N ASN A 46 4.95 14.03 -21.88
CA ASN A 46 3.85 14.34 -22.80
C ASN A 46 2.60 14.89 -22.09
N LYS A 47 2.34 14.44 -20.85
CA LYS A 47 1.30 15.00 -19.98
C LYS A 47 1.64 16.40 -19.44
N GLY A 48 2.87 16.88 -19.62
CA GLY A 48 3.34 18.17 -19.11
C GLY A 48 3.78 18.16 -17.65
N TYR A 49 3.90 16.99 -17.01
CA TYR A 49 4.24 16.87 -15.59
C TYR A 49 5.74 16.94 -15.32
N ILE A 50 6.55 16.51 -16.29
CA ILE A 50 8.01 16.51 -16.21
C ILE A 50 8.58 17.39 -17.32
N LYS A 51 9.53 18.24 -16.96
CA LYS A 51 10.39 18.97 -17.89
C LYS A 51 11.80 18.39 -17.83
N VAL A 52 12.38 18.11 -19.01
CA VAL A 52 13.78 17.67 -19.13
C VAL A 52 14.63 18.84 -19.59
N THR A 53 15.72 19.10 -18.89
CA THR A 53 16.71 20.12 -19.26
C THR A 53 18.07 19.46 -19.46
N GLN A 54 18.78 19.86 -20.51
CA GLN A 54 20.13 19.38 -20.75
C GLN A 54 21.12 20.22 -19.93
N MET A 55 21.95 19.54 -19.16
CA MET A 55 23.08 20.12 -18.44
C MET A 55 24.38 19.97 -19.24
N GLN A 56 25.46 20.51 -18.70
CA GLN A 56 26.79 20.35 -19.28
C GLN A 56 27.18 18.86 -19.36
N ARG A 57 27.95 18.48 -20.40
CA ARG A 57 28.45 17.11 -20.62
C ARG A 57 27.37 16.03 -20.81
N ARG A 58 26.30 16.34 -21.55
CA ARG A 58 25.22 15.40 -21.94
C ARG A 58 24.39 14.84 -20.76
N ARG A 59 24.51 15.41 -19.57
CA ARG A 59 23.66 15.02 -18.42
C ARG A 59 22.27 15.62 -18.57
N LEU A 60 21.25 14.85 -18.24
CA LEU A 60 19.86 15.31 -18.21
C LEU A 60 19.48 15.64 -16.78
N ARG A 61 18.65 16.67 -16.62
CA ARG A 61 17.98 17.02 -15.36
C ARG A 61 16.48 16.94 -15.57
N TYR A 62 15.81 16.18 -14.72
CA TYR A 62 14.36 16.04 -14.67
C TYR A 62 13.80 16.98 -13.60
N LEU A 63 12.82 17.79 -13.96
CA LEU A 63 12.15 18.71 -13.04
C LEU A 63 10.65 18.51 -13.11
N LEU A 64 9.97 18.55 -11.97
CA LEU A 64 8.52 18.65 -11.96
C LEU A 64 8.10 20.05 -12.42
N THR A 65 7.09 20.10 -13.28
CA THR A 65 6.38 21.35 -13.58
C THR A 65 5.38 21.66 -12.46
N PRO A 66 4.81 22.88 -12.38
CA PRO A 66 3.71 23.16 -11.45
C PRO A 66 2.54 22.17 -11.61
N GLN A 67 2.25 21.73 -12.84
CA GLN A 67 1.24 20.72 -13.12
C GLN A 67 1.65 19.33 -12.59
N GLY A 68 2.92 18.96 -12.70
CA GLY A 68 3.45 17.72 -12.12
C GLY A 68 3.41 17.69 -10.59
N VAL A 69 3.68 18.83 -9.94
CA VAL A 69 3.53 18.97 -8.48
C VAL A 69 2.06 18.84 -8.07
N ALA A 70 1.14 19.47 -8.82
CA ALA A 70 -0.29 19.35 -8.57
C ALA A 70 -0.78 17.91 -8.72
N GLU A 71 -0.33 17.20 -9.76
CA GLU A 71 -0.69 15.80 -9.98
C GLU A 71 -0.12 14.88 -8.89
N LYS A 72 1.17 15.03 -8.54
CA LYS A 72 1.76 14.30 -7.41
C LYS A 72 0.92 14.50 -6.15
N THR A 73 0.52 15.74 -5.86
CA THR A 73 -0.31 16.07 -4.70
C THR A 73 -1.68 15.40 -4.75
N ARG A 74 -2.33 15.37 -5.93
CA ARG A 74 -3.59 14.66 -6.14
C ARG A 74 -3.45 13.17 -5.85
N LEU A 75 -2.40 12.54 -6.41
CA LEU A 75 -2.10 11.12 -6.20
C LEU A 75 -1.80 10.81 -4.72
N THR A 76 -1.04 11.65 -4.03
CA THR A 76 -0.80 11.52 -2.58
C THR A 76 -2.11 11.54 -1.81
N LYS A 77 -3.00 12.49 -2.12
CA LYS A 77 -4.29 12.62 -1.45
C LYS A 77 -5.16 11.37 -1.67
N GLU A 78 -5.22 10.86 -2.90
CA GLU A 78 -5.98 9.65 -3.22
C GLU A 78 -5.43 8.42 -2.52
N PHE A 79 -4.10 8.29 -2.46
CA PHE A 79 -3.46 7.23 -1.70
C PHE A 79 -3.85 7.30 -0.21
N ILE A 80 -3.71 8.46 0.42
CA ILE A 80 -4.07 8.65 1.84
C ILE A 80 -5.55 8.33 2.07
N GLN A 81 -6.44 8.81 1.19
CA GLN A 81 -7.88 8.54 1.30
C GLN A 81 -8.19 7.04 1.17
N ALA A 82 -7.54 6.34 0.24
CA ALA A 82 -7.68 4.91 0.09
C ALA A 82 -7.18 4.17 1.35
N SER A 83 -5.99 4.50 1.85
CA SER A 83 -5.41 3.89 3.05
C SER A 83 -6.30 4.09 4.29
N LEU A 84 -6.81 5.31 4.50
CA LEU A 84 -7.75 5.59 5.60
C LEU A 84 -9.08 4.84 5.45
N LYS A 85 -9.56 4.65 4.21
CA LYS A 85 -10.75 3.84 3.95
C LYS A 85 -10.50 2.38 4.34
N TRP A 86 -9.39 1.79 3.91
CA TRP A 86 -9.04 0.41 4.24
C TRP A 86 -8.88 0.22 5.74
N TYR A 87 -8.20 1.16 6.42
CA TYR A 87 -8.09 1.16 7.87
C TYR A 87 -9.46 1.08 8.56
N ARG A 88 -10.41 1.92 8.14
CA ARG A 88 -11.76 1.95 8.73
C ARG A 88 -12.51 0.65 8.47
N VAL A 89 -12.50 0.17 7.23
CA VAL A 89 -13.17 -1.08 6.84
C VAL A 89 -12.61 -2.26 7.64
N THR A 90 -11.30 -2.44 7.66
CA THR A 90 -10.64 -3.52 8.41
C THR A 90 -10.97 -3.43 9.90
N ARG A 91 -10.95 -2.23 10.49
CA ARG A 91 -11.28 -2.07 11.91
C ARG A 91 -12.75 -2.38 12.22
N GLU A 92 -13.67 -1.95 11.37
CA GLU A 92 -15.11 -2.22 11.51
C GLU A 92 -15.42 -3.71 11.35
N ASP A 93 -14.87 -4.36 10.31
CA ASP A 93 -15.03 -5.79 10.08
C ASP A 93 -14.43 -6.61 11.24
N SER A 94 -13.23 -6.25 11.70
CA SER A 94 -12.59 -6.91 12.85
C SER A 94 -13.46 -6.82 14.10
N LYS A 95 -14.03 -5.64 14.40
CA LYS A 95 -14.94 -5.46 15.54
C LYS A 95 -16.19 -6.33 15.42
N ARG A 96 -16.79 -6.40 14.23
CA ARG A 96 -17.96 -7.25 13.98
C ARG A 96 -17.60 -8.72 14.24
N TYR A 97 -16.54 -9.22 13.63
CA TYR A 97 -16.11 -10.61 13.82
C TYR A 97 -15.75 -10.92 15.27
N LEU A 98 -15.08 -10.02 15.98
CA LEU A 98 -14.75 -10.24 17.39
C LEU A 98 -15.99 -10.33 18.28
N GLN A 99 -17.09 -9.63 17.93
CA GLN A 99 -18.37 -9.80 18.64
C GLN A 99 -18.94 -11.20 18.41
N GLU A 100 -18.93 -11.68 17.16
CA GLU A 100 -19.38 -13.04 16.81
C GLU A 100 -18.54 -14.10 17.51
N ILE A 101 -17.21 -13.96 17.50
CA ILE A 101 -16.24 -14.86 18.13
C ILE A 101 -16.50 -14.96 19.64
N LYS A 102 -16.74 -13.84 20.32
CA LYS A 102 -17.12 -13.82 21.74
C LYS A 102 -18.45 -14.50 22.00
N GLN A 103 -19.45 -14.26 21.15
CA GLN A 103 -20.77 -14.89 21.28
C GLN A 103 -20.69 -16.40 21.11
N ALA A 104 -19.79 -16.89 20.26
CA ALA A 104 -19.47 -18.30 20.10
C ALA A 104 -18.60 -18.87 21.23
N GLY A 105 -18.19 -18.06 22.22
CA GLY A 105 -17.47 -18.50 23.41
C GLY A 105 -15.94 -18.57 23.26
N TYR A 106 -15.38 -18.12 22.14
CA TYR A 106 -13.93 -18.09 21.94
C TYR A 106 -13.30 -16.87 22.61
N THR A 107 -12.17 -17.11 23.28
CA THR A 107 -11.37 -16.08 23.95
C THR A 107 -10.03 -15.83 23.27
N MET A 108 -9.71 -16.60 22.23
CA MET A 108 -8.46 -16.52 21.49
C MET A 108 -8.69 -16.65 19.98
N VAL A 109 -7.79 -16.05 19.20
CA VAL A 109 -7.80 -16.06 17.73
C VAL A 109 -6.38 -16.17 17.15
N GLY A 110 -6.28 -16.62 15.91
CA GLY A 110 -5.07 -16.50 15.09
C GLY A 110 -5.17 -15.34 14.11
N ILE A 111 -4.02 -14.87 13.60
CA ILE A 111 -3.97 -13.90 12.49
C ILE A 111 -3.01 -14.43 11.44
N GLU A 112 -3.51 -14.61 10.22
CA GLU A 112 -2.75 -14.94 9.02
C GLU A 112 -2.73 -13.73 8.07
N GLY A 113 -1.54 -13.16 7.87
CA GLY A 113 -1.31 -12.01 7.02
C GLY A 113 -0.22 -11.11 7.59
N ASP A 114 0.27 -10.18 6.78
CA ASP A 114 1.31 -9.22 7.15
C ASP A 114 0.91 -7.77 6.78
N GLY A 115 1.69 -6.82 7.28
CA GLY A 115 1.52 -5.38 7.02
C GLY A 115 0.43 -4.70 7.87
N ASP A 116 0.14 -3.45 7.51
CA ASP A 116 -0.67 -2.52 8.32
C ASP A 116 -2.06 -3.07 8.69
N LEU A 117 -2.69 -3.82 7.79
CA LEU A 117 -4.02 -4.40 8.07
C LEU A 117 -3.96 -5.49 9.15
N ALA A 118 -2.90 -6.29 9.19
CA ALA A 118 -2.70 -7.31 10.22
C ALA A 118 -2.48 -6.68 11.58
N GLU A 119 -1.71 -5.60 11.62
CA GLU A 119 -1.51 -4.81 12.83
C GLU A 119 -2.82 -4.20 13.34
N ILE A 120 -3.68 -3.69 12.46
CA ILE A 120 -5.01 -3.18 12.84
C ILE A 120 -5.88 -4.29 13.46
N VAL A 121 -5.91 -5.48 12.86
CA VAL A 121 -6.65 -6.63 13.41
C VAL A 121 -6.10 -6.98 14.79
N TYR A 122 -4.78 -7.09 14.91
CA TYR A 122 -4.09 -7.40 16.16
C TYR A 122 -4.45 -6.43 17.29
N LEU A 123 -4.30 -5.12 17.04
CA LEU A 123 -4.65 -4.07 18.01
C LEU A 123 -6.14 -4.12 18.37
N THR A 124 -7.02 -4.40 17.41
CA THR A 124 -8.46 -4.51 17.65
C THR A 124 -8.79 -5.73 18.52
N CYS A 125 -8.07 -6.85 18.38
CA CYS A 125 -8.20 -8.02 19.26
C CYS A 125 -7.79 -7.68 20.70
N LEU A 126 -6.66 -6.98 20.87
CA LEU A 126 -6.21 -6.52 22.18
C LEU A 126 -7.22 -5.57 22.86
N GLU A 127 -7.77 -4.60 22.12
CA GLU A 127 -8.83 -3.71 22.61
C GLU A 127 -10.08 -4.50 23.05
N ALA A 128 -10.39 -5.59 22.36
CA ALA A 128 -11.50 -6.46 22.70
C ALA A 128 -11.18 -7.44 23.84
N GLY A 129 -9.94 -7.54 24.32
CA GLY A 129 -9.55 -8.52 25.32
C GLY A 129 -9.60 -9.97 24.80
N ILE A 130 -9.39 -10.17 23.50
CA ILE A 130 -9.21 -11.49 22.89
C ILE A 130 -7.72 -11.73 22.71
N GLU A 131 -7.25 -12.90 23.15
CA GLU A 131 -5.85 -13.30 23.02
C GLU A 131 -5.51 -13.62 21.56
N VAL A 132 -4.40 -13.09 21.05
CA VAL A 132 -3.88 -13.45 19.72
C VAL A 132 -2.76 -14.48 19.87
N ARG A 133 -2.88 -15.61 19.18
CA ARG A 133 -1.87 -16.68 19.17
C ARG A 133 -0.96 -16.57 17.95
N ASP A 134 0.35 -16.58 18.20
CA ASP A 134 1.39 -16.52 17.15
C ASP A 134 1.41 -17.73 16.21
N LYS A 135 0.85 -18.86 16.65
CA LYS A 135 0.72 -20.08 15.85
C LYS A 135 -0.77 -20.41 15.74
N PRO A 136 -1.44 -19.93 14.69
CA PRO A 136 -2.82 -20.33 14.41
C PRO A 136 -2.88 -21.85 14.24
N ASP A 137 -3.83 -22.48 14.91
CA ASP A 137 -4.27 -23.83 14.59
C ASP A 137 -5.79 -23.85 14.47
N LYS A 138 -6.35 -24.95 13.97
CA LYS A 138 -7.80 -25.06 13.72
C LYS A 138 -8.66 -25.21 15.00
N SER A 139 -8.13 -24.94 16.19
CA SER A 139 -8.89 -25.03 17.44
C SER A 139 -9.61 -23.72 17.81
N PHE A 140 -9.27 -22.62 17.14
CA PHE A 140 -9.89 -21.30 17.35
C PHE A 140 -10.01 -20.53 16.03
N PRO A 141 -10.84 -19.48 15.97
CA PRO A 141 -11.03 -18.70 14.75
C PRO A 141 -9.73 -18.00 14.30
N ILE A 142 -9.50 -17.95 12.98
CA ILE A 142 -8.31 -17.36 12.38
C ILE A 142 -8.73 -16.21 11.48
N PHE A 143 -8.26 -15.00 11.79
CA PHE A 143 -8.37 -13.87 10.87
C PHE A 143 -7.41 -14.09 9.70
N ARG A 144 -7.91 -14.03 8.46
CA ARG A 144 -7.07 -13.98 7.27
C ARG A 144 -7.22 -12.65 6.54
N ILE A 145 -6.11 -12.09 6.09
CA ILE A 145 -6.08 -10.84 5.35
C ILE A 145 -5.69 -11.12 3.91
N GLU A 146 -6.65 -11.00 3.01
CA GLU A 146 -6.46 -11.24 1.59
C GLU A 146 -7.01 -10.08 0.78
N ASN A 147 -6.23 -9.56 -0.17
CA ASN A 147 -6.70 -8.53 -1.10
C ASN A 147 -7.39 -7.33 -0.43
N PHE A 148 -6.84 -6.85 0.70
CA PHE A 148 -7.39 -5.76 1.52
C PHE A 148 -8.77 -6.06 2.14
N ARG A 149 -9.10 -7.34 2.32
CA ARG A 149 -10.28 -7.79 3.04
C ARG A 149 -9.87 -8.62 4.25
N THR A 150 -10.63 -8.46 5.32
CA THR A 150 -10.52 -9.26 6.53
C THR A 150 -11.61 -10.32 6.51
N ILE A 151 -11.22 -11.58 6.60
CA ILE A 151 -12.12 -12.72 6.73
C ILE A 151 -11.77 -13.51 7.99
N VAL A 152 -12.71 -14.33 8.47
CA VAL A 152 -12.48 -15.24 9.59
C VAL A 152 -12.78 -16.66 9.15
N ASP A 153 -11.78 -17.52 9.28
CA ASP A 153 -11.93 -18.96 9.17
C ASP A 153 -12.31 -19.50 10.56
N TRP A 154 -13.47 -20.14 10.65
CA TRP A 154 -13.94 -20.75 11.88
C TRP A 154 -13.35 -22.15 12.04
N PRO A 155 -13.10 -22.61 13.29
CA PRO A 155 -12.69 -23.99 13.53
C PRO A 155 -13.78 -24.96 13.04
N ASP A 156 -13.37 -26.10 12.49
CA ASP A 156 -14.29 -27.14 12.01
C ASP A 156 -15.14 -27.65 13.20
N ASP A 157 -16.49 -27.67 13.07
CA ASP A 157 -17.37 -28.29 14.07
C ASP A 157 -16.96 -29.75 14.26
N LYS A 158 -16.66 -30.15 15.51
CA LYS A 158 -16.41 -31.55 15.87
C LYS A 158 -17.70 -32.35 15.95
#